data_AF-A0A7J4QPD4-F1
#
_entry.id   AF-A0A7J4QPD4-F1
#
_cell.length_a   1.000
_cell.length_b   1.000
_cell.length_c   1.000
_cell.angle_alpha   90.00
_cell.angle_beta   90.00
_cell.angle_gamma   90.00
#
_symmetry.space_group_name_H-M   'P 1'
#
loop_
_entity.id
_entity.type
_entity.pdbx_description
1 polymer ?
#
loop_
_entity_poly.entity_id
_entity_poly.type
_entity_poly.pdbx_seq_one_letter_code
_entity_poly.pdbx_strand_id
1 'polypeptide(L)'
;TSNSLVLLDEIGRGTSTFDGLSIAWSVTEDICKRIQARTLFATHYHQLIGLEGEVEGLVNVHVQVAQANGELRFMHTVADGPCDDSYGVQVAALAGLPRPVVERATDLLAFLERQAQGAKAGESGTPTARDHGQASLMGYFAAAAMNNNPAKETPPG
;
A
#
# COMPACT_ATOMS: atom_id res chain seq x y z
N THR A 1 11.19 19.19 -19.85
CA THR A 1 10.69 19.16 -21.25
C THR A 1 10.30 17.71 -21.56
N SER A 2 9.73 17.40 -22.72
CA SER A 2 9.40 16.01 -23.09
C SER A 2 10.64 15.10 -23.21
N ASN A 3 11.84 15.67 -23.38
CA ASN A 3 13.11 14.94 -23.43
C ASN A 3 13.75 14.72 -22.04
N SER A 4 13.01 14.94 -20.96
CA SER A 4 13.48 14.75 -19.59
C SER A 4 13.02 13.40 -19.03
N LEU A 5 13.81 12.83 -18.11
CA LEU A 5 13.36 11.79 -17.19
C LEU A 5 13.07 12.45 -15.84
N VAL A 6 11.86 12.27 -15.32
CA VAL A 6 11.43 12.79 -14.01
C VAL A 6 11.29 11.62 -13.04
N LEU A 7 11.89 11.75 -11.86
CA LEU A 7 11.73 10.80 -10.76
C LEU A 7 11.08 11.54 -9.60
N LEU A 8 9.88 11.11 -9.22
CA LEU A 8 9.14 11.63 -8.08
C LEU A 8 9.08 10.54 -7.00
N ASP A 9 9.42 10.92 -5.78
CA ASP A 9 9.44 10.02 -4.63
C ASP A 9 8.68 10.68 -3.47
N GLU A 10 7.47 10.17 -3.20
CA GLU A 10 6.63 10.54 -2.04
C GLU A 10 6.38 12.05 -1.87
N ILE A 11 6.16 12.74 -2.99
CA ILE A 11 5.71 14.14 -3.00
C ILE A 11 4.37 14.28 -2.27
N GLY A 12 4.23 15.34 -1.46
CA GLY A 12 2.99 15.65 -0.73
C GLY A 12 2.93 15.15 0.71
N ARG A 13 3.92 14.37 1.19
CA ARG A 13 3.92 13.79 2.55
C ARG A 13 4.07 14.79 3.70
N GLY A 14 4.57 16.00 3.45
CA GLY A 14 4.91 17.00 4.48
C GLY A 14 3.76 17.90 4.94
N THR A 15 2.53 17.62 4.52
CA THR A 15 1.33 18.44 4.78
C THR A 15 0.14 17.55 5.14
N SER A 16 -1.06 18.14 5.30
CA SER A 16 -2.28 17.37 5.53
C SER A 16 -2.53 16.35 4.41
N THR A 17 -3.20 15.24 4.73
CA THR A 17 -3.40 14.13 3.78
C THR A 17 -4.07 14.59 2.48
N PHE A 18 -5.09 15.44 2.56
CA PHE A 18 -5.81 15.93 1.38
C PHE A 18 -5.01 16.98 0.61
N ASP A 19 -4.26 17.85 1.30
CA ASP A 19 -3.38 18.80 0.61
C ASP A 19 -2.28 18.07 -0.15
N GLY A 20 -1.66 17.06 0.48
CA GLY A 20 -0.60 16.25 -0.11
C GLY A 20 -1.09 15.49 -1.33
N LEU A 21 -2.25 14.83 -1.22
CA LEU A 21 -2.90 14.15 -2.35
C LEU A 21 -3.23 15.13 -3.49
N SER A 22 -3.76 16.31 -3.19
CA SER A 22 -4.15 17.30 -4.21
C SER A 22 -2.93 17.80 -5.00
N ILE A 23 -1.79 18.00 -4.31
CA ILE A 23 -0.53 18.37 -4.95
C ILE A 23 -0.02 17.21 -5.83
N ALA A 24 0.06 16.00 -5.29
CA ALA A 24 0.52 14.83 -6.03
C ALA A 24 -0.33 14.56 -7.28
N TRP A 25 -1.65 14.69 -7.17
CA TRP A 25 -2.58 14.55 -8.29
C TRP A 25 -2.34 15.63 -9.35
N SER A 26 -2.37 16.90 -8.98
CA SER A 26 -2.21 18.00 -9.94
C SER A 26 -0.86 17.97 -10.66
N VAL A 27 0.21 17.56 -9.97
CA VAL A 27 1.53 17.34 -10.59
C VAL A 27 1.49 16.18 -11.59
N THR A 28 0.82 15.08 -11.25
CA THR A 28 0.65 13.93 -12.16
C THR A 28 -0.05 14.37 -13.45
N GLU A 29 -1.17 15.10 -13.33
CA GLU A 29 -1.89 15.61 -14.50
C GLU A 29 -1.04 16.58 -15.35
N ASP A 30 -0.34 17.52 -14.71
CA ASP A 30 0.47 18.52 -15.42
C ASP A 30 1.65 17.86 -16.17
N ILE A 31 2.26 16.85 -15.58
CA ILE A 31 3.31 16.05 -16.24
C ILE A 31 2.73 15.33 -17.46
N CYS A 32 1.59 14.64 -17.34
CA CYS A 32 0.99 13.89 -18.44
C CYS A 32 0.47 14.80 -19.56
N LYS A 33 -0.14 15.95 -19.22
CA LYS A 33 -0.80 16.84 -20.20
C LYS A 33 0.14 17.86 -20.83
N ARG A 34 0.97 18.54 -20.03
CA ARG A 34 1.75 19.70 -20.49
C ARG A 34 3.22 19.38 -20.70
N ILE A 35 3.85 18.64 -19.79
CA ILE A 35 5.31 18.40 -19.85
C ILE A 35 5.64 17.21 -20.77
N GLN A 36 4.82 16.15 -20.71
CA GLN A 36 4.95 14.90 -21.46
C GLN A 36 6.34 14.26 -21.33
N ALA A 37 6.94 14.36 -20.15
CA ALA A 37 8.21 13.73 -19.83
C ALA A 37 8.00 12.27 -19.39
N ARG A 38 8.98 11.41 -19.67
CA ARG A 38 9.01 10.06 -19.08
C ARG A 38 9.16 10.21 -17.57
N THR A 39 8.25 9.62 -16.82
CA THR A 39 8.15 9.85 -15.37
C THR A 39 7.97 8.54 -14.62
N LEU A 40 8.73 8.37 -13.54
CA LEU A 40 8.45 7.37 -12.51
C LEU A 40 8.02 8.10 -11.26
N PHE A 41 6.87 7.71 -10.71
CA PHE A 41 6.32 8.29 -9.50
C PHE A 41 6.05 7.20 -8.47
N ALA A 42 6.93 7.12 -7.47
CA ALA A 42 6.73 6.31 -6.27
C ALA A 42 5.85 7.08 -5.26
N THR A 43 4.76 6.46 -4.82
CA THR A 43 3.76 7.11 -3.95
C THR A 43 3.05 6.11 -3.05
N HIS A 44 2.67 6.55 -1.85
CA HIS A 44 1.75 5.84 -0.96
C HIS A 44 0.27 6.19 -1.18
N TYR A 45 -0.03 7.13 -2.07
CA TYR A 45 -1.40 7.57 -2.35
C TYR A 45 -2.13 6.60 -3.29
N HIS A 46 -2.84 5.65 -2.70
CA HIS A 46 -3.70 4.71 -3.44
C HIS A 46 -4.80 5.38 -4.27
N GLN A 47 -5.19 6.61 -3.92
CA GLN A 47 -6.18 7.37 -4.68
C GLN A 47 -5.70 7.68 -6.11
N LEU A 48 -4.38 7.74 -6.34
CA LEU A 48 -3.83 7.99 -7.67
C LEU A 48 -3.89 6.77 -8.61
N ILE A 49 -4.09 5.57 -8.06
CA ILE A 49 -4.28 4.34 -8.86
C ILE A 49 -5.45 4.51 -9.83
N GLY A 50 -6.53 5.16 -9.38
CA GLY A 50 -7.74 5.38 -10.18
C GLY A 50 -7.54 6.32 -11.38
N LEU A 51 -6.36 6.95 -11.53
CA LEU A 51 -6.07 7.79 -12.69
C LEU A 51 -5.70 6.98 -13.95
N GLU A 52 -5.38 5.69 -13.79
CA GLU A 52 -5.14 4.81 -14.93
C GLU A 52 -6.43 4.62 -15.71
N GLY A 53 -6.40 4.96 -17.00
CA GLY A 53 -7.59 5.00 -17.87
C GLY A 53 -8.23 6.39 -17.99
N GLU A 54 -8.12 7.24 -16.96
CA GLU A 54 -8.61 8.62 -16.98
C GLU A 54 -7.56 9.61 -17.53
N VAL A 55 -6.28 9.36 -17.25
CA VAL A 55 -5.15 10.17 -17.71
C VAL A 55 -4.38 9.41 -18.79
N GLU A 56 -4.38 9.96 -20.01
CA GLU A 56 -3.65 9.36 -21.14
C GLU A 56 -2.16 9.23 -20.83
N GLY A 57 -1.61 8.04 -21.08
CA GLY A 57 -0.19 7.74 -20.88
C GLY A 57 0.21 7.42 -19.42
N LEU A 58 -0.75 7.39 -18.49
CA LEU A 58 -0.53 6.90 -17.13
C LEU A 58 -0.80 5.39 -17.06
N VAL A 59 0.13 4.65 -16.45
CA VAL A 59 0.01 3.22 -16.19
C VAL A 59 0.40 2.92 -14.75
N ASN A 60 -0.30 1.97 -14.12
CA ASN A 60 0.06 1.52 -12.78
C ASN A 60 1.07 0.37 -12.85
N VAL A 61 2.08 0.46 -11.99
CA VAL A 61 3.01 -0.63 -11.69
C VAL A 61 3.22 -0.69 -10.18
N HIS A 62 3.57 -1.86 -9.67
CA HIS A 62 3.85 -2.05 -8.25
C HIS A 62 5.06 -2.96 -8.02
N VAL A 63 5.65 -2.87 -6.83
CA VAL A 63 6.69 -3.81 -6.40
C VAL A 63 6.01 -5.04 -5.82
N GLN A 64 6.35 -6.21 -6.34
CA GLN A 64 5.77 -7.47 -5.90
C GLN A 64 6.18 -7.82 -4.48
N VAL A 65 5.19 -8.34 -3.74
CA VAL A 65 5.35 -8.83 -2.38
C VAL A 65 4.79 -10.24 -2.33
N ALA A 66 5.57 -11.19 -1.80
CA ALA A 66 5.15 -12.55 -1.58
C ALA A 66 4.84 -12.76 -0.10
N GLN A 67 3.82 -13.57 0.20
CA GLN A 67 3.53 -14.03 1.55
C GLN A 67 3.65 -15.55 1.58
N ALA A 68 4.49 -16.06 2.48
CA ALA A 68 4.64 -17.49 2.71
C ALA A 68 4.84 -17.72 4.20
N ASN A 69 4.10 -18.66 4.78
CA ASN A 69 4.19 -19.01 6.21
C ASN A 69 4.09 -17.78 7.13
N GLY A 70 3.18 -16.85 6.78
CA GLY A 70 2.97 -15.58 7.48
C GLY A 70 4.22 -14.71 7.59
N GLU A 71 5.19 -14.87 6.70
CA GLU A 71 6.32 -13.97 6.53
C GLU A 71 6.13 -13.19 5.21
N LEU A 72 6.30 -11.87 5.30
CA LEU A 72 6.22 -10.96 4.16
C LEU A 72 7.61 -10.87 3.52
N ARG A 73 7.71 -11.19 2.22
CA ARG A 73 8.94 -11.12 1.45
C ARG A 73 8.81 -10.12 0.30
N PHE A 74 9.65 -9.10 0.30
CA PHE A 74 9.76 -8.17 -0.82
C PHE A 74 10.51 -8.84 -1.97
N MET A 75 9.89 -8.92 -3.15
CA MET A 75 10.49 -9.60 -4.30
C MET A 75 11.41 -8.68 -5.11
N HIS A 76 11.45 -7.38 -4.79
CA HIS A 76 12.21 -6.34 -5.50
C HIS A 76 12.02 -6.38 -7.02
N THR A 77 10.87 -6.89 -7.45
CA THR A 77 10.49 -7.07 -8.86
C THR A 77 9.29 -6.18 -9.12
N VAL A 78 9.34 -5.41 -10.19
CA VAL A 78 8.22 -4.56 -10.62
C VAL A 78 7.29 -5.40 -11.50
N ALA A 79 5.98 -5.31 -11.25
CA ALA A 79 4.95 -5.92 -12.06
C ALA A 79 3.90 -4.89 -12.48
N ASP A 80 3.24 -5.17 -13.60
CA ASP A 80 2.16 -4.34 -14.12
C ASP A 80 0.93 -4.38 -13.21
N GLY A 81 0.15 -3.30 -13.26
CA GLY A 81 -1.09 -3.14 -12.52
C GLY A 81 -0.91 -2.51 -11.13
N PRO A 82 -2.04 -2.17 -10.49
CA PRO A 82 -2.03 -1.53 -9.18
C PRO A 82 -1.58 -2.48 -8.07
N CYS A 83 -1.22 -1.89 -6.93
CA CYS A 83 -1.03 -2.65 -5.70
C CYS A 83 -2.38 -2.84 -4.99
N ASP A 84 -2.74 -4.10 -4.70
CA ASP A 84 -4.00 -4.44 -4.05
C ASP A 84 -4.02 -4.11 -2.56
N ASP A 85 -2.85 -4.18 -1.90
CA ASP A 85 -2.73 -4.11 -0.44
C ASP A 85 -1.65 -3.14 0.06
N SER A 86 -1.90 -2.55 1.23
CA SER A 86 -0.92 -1.81 2.03
C SER A 86 -0.30 -2.72 3.10
N TYR A 87 1.02 -2.79 3.18
CA TYR A 87 1.70 -3.69 4.13
C TYR A 87 2.26 -2.99 5.37
N GLY A 88 1.83 -1.77 5.68
CA GLY A 88 2.47 -0.94 6.72
C GLY A 88 2.54 -1.58 8.11
N VAL A 89 1.49 -2.24 8.56
CA VAL A 89 1.46 -2.93 9.86
C VAL A 89 2.38 -4.15 9.86
N GLN A 90 2.40 -4.91 8.76
CA GLN A 90 3.25 -6.08 8.57
C GLN A 90 4.73 -5.67 8.48
N VAL A 91 5.05 -4.57 7.79
CA VAL A 91 6.39 -3.99 7.74
C VAL A 91 6.84 -3.56 9.14
N ALA A 92 5.96 -2.97 9.94
CA ALA A 92 6.28 -2.60 11.32
C ALA A 92 6.58 -3.83 12.19
N ALA A 93 5.84 -4.92 11.99
CA ALA A 93 6.11 -6.19 12.66
C ALA A 93 7.49 -6.77 12.27
N LEU A 94 7.83 -6.75 10.97
CA LEU A 94 9.16 -7.14 10.48
C LEU A 94 10.28 -6.24 11.02
N ALA A 95 10.00 -4.95 11.24
CA ALA A 95 10.94 -4.01 11.84
C ALA A 95 11.15 -4.25 13.35
N GLY A 96 10.47 -5.23 13.94
CA GLY A 96 10.66 -5.62 15.34
C GLY A 96 9.81 -4.83 16.33
N LEU A 97 8.70 -4.21 15.89
CA LEU A 97 7.79 -3.59 16.85
C LEU A 97 7.21 -4.64 17.81
N PRO A 98 6.98 -4.29 19.10
CA PRO A 98 6.43 -5.22 20.07
C PRO A 98 5.07 -5.76 19.63
N ARG A 99 4.86 -7.06 19.81
CA ARG A 99 3.62 -7.75 19.42
C ARG A 99 2.33 -7.03 19.88
N PRO A 100 2.20 -6.57 21.14
CA PRO A 100 0.99 -5.85 21.56
C PRO A 100 0.73 -4.55 20.78
N VAL A 101 1.79 -3.88 20.29
CA VAL A 101 1.68 -2.67 19.46
C VAL A 101 1.18 -3.03 18.06
N VAL A 102 1.71 -4.09 17.45
CA VAL A 102 1.28 -4.57 16.13
C VAL A 102 -0.17 -5.06 16.16
N GLU A 103 -0.56 -5.80 17.19
CA GLU A 103 -1.95 -6.24 17.41
C GLU A 103 -2.88 -5.03 17.58
N ARG A 104 -2.48 -4.03 18.37
CA ARG A 104 -3.28 -2.82 18.51
C ARG A 104 -3.39 -2.02 17.21
N ALA A 105 -2.30 -1.89 16.45
CA ALA A 105 -2.29 -1.21 15.16
C ALA A 105 -3.20 -1.92 14.15
N THR A 106 -3.23 -3.26 14.18
CA THR A 106 -4.15 -4.09 13.39
C THR A 106 -5.60 -3.76 13.71
N ASP A 107 -5.98 -3.77 14.99
CA ASP A 107 -7.35 -3.47 15.40
C ASP A 107 -7.79 -2.06 15.00
N LEU A 108 -6.88 -1.09 15.16
CA LEU A 108 -7.11 0.30 14.78
C LEU A 108 -7.26 0.45 13.27
N LEU A 109 -6.44 -0.22 12.47
CA LEU A 109 -6.55 -0.21 11.02
C LEU A 109 -7.92 -0.73 10.59
N ALA A 110 -8.34 -1.89 11.10
CA ALA A 110 -9.65 -2.47 10.79
C ALA A 110 -10.81 -1.56 11.24
N PHE A 111 -10.66 -0.84 12.36
CA PHE A 111 -11.64 0.17 12.79
C PHE A 111 -11.69 1.37 11.84
N LEU A 112 -10.53 1.93 11.49
CA LEU A 112 -10.42 3.10 10.62
C LEU A 112 -10.89 2.80 9.19
N GLU A 113 -10.60 1.62 8.65
CA GLU A 113 -11.08 1.21 7.32
C GLU A 113 -12.61 1.10 7.28
N ARG A 114 -13.22 0.54 8.33
CA ARG A 114 -14.69 0.49 8.47
C ARG A 114 -15.28 1.89 8.57
N GLN A 115 -14.64 2.81 9.28
CA GLN A 115 -15.06 4.20 9.38
C GLN A 115 -14.85 4.98 8.07
N ALA A 116 -13.77 4.67 7.34
CA ALA A 116 -13.38 5.30 6.08
C ALA A 116 -14.19 4.80 4.87
N GLN A 117 -15.08 3.82 5.04
CA GLN A 117 -16.13 3.52 4.04
C GLN A 117 -17.02 4.75 3.72
N GLY A 118 -16.87 5.86 4.45
CA GLY A 118 -17.48 7.17 4.15
C GLY A 118 -16.53 8.28 3.71
N ALA A 119 -15.25 8.02 3.40
CA ALA A 119 -14.28 9.07 3.07
C ALA A 119 -13.44 8.72 1.83
N LYS A 120 -13.91 9.08 0.63
CA LYS A 120 -12.98 9.46 -0.44
C LYS A 120 -13.51 10.57 -1.35
N ALA A 121 -12.62 11.10 -2.19
CA ALA A 121 -12.83 12.16 -3.16
C ALA A 121 -12.76 11.63 -4.62
N GLY A 122 -13.60 12.19 -5.51
CA GLY A 122 -13.68 12.00 -6.98
C GLY A 122 -14.30 10.66 -7.39
N GLU A 123 -15.27 10.54 -8.30
CA GLU A 123 -15.59 11.33 -9.51
C GLU A 123 -17.00 11.90 -9.43
N SER A 124 -17.17 13.22 -9.62
CA SER A 124 -18.41 13.94 -9.27
C SER A 124 -18.93 13.71 -7.83
N GLY A 125 -18.11 13.11 -6.94
CA GLY A 125 -18.55 12.67 -5.63
C GLY A 125 -18.83 11.17 -5.50
N THR A 126 -18.12 10.28 -6.20
CA THR A 126 -18.21 8.85 -5.89
C THR A 126 -16.88 8.13 -5.92
N PRO A 127 -16.36 7.73 -4.74
CA PRO A 127 -15.28 6.78 -4.65
C PRO A 127 -15.79 5.35 -4.55
N THR A 128 -15.32 4.49 -5.43
CA THR A 128 -15.70 3.08 -5.41
C THR A 128 -14.86 2.28 -4.42
N ALA A 129 -15.51 1.26 -3.86
CA ALA A 129 -15.01 0.36 -2.83
C ALA A 129 -13.93 -0.58 -3.38
N ARG A 130 -13.00 -1.01 -2.51
CA ARG A 130 -12.29 -2.27 -2.74
C ARG A 130 -13.22 -3.39 -2.29
N ASP A 131 -13.41 -4.38 -3.14
CA ASP A 131 -14.34 -5.50 -2.91
C ASP A 131 -13.82 -6.49 -1.86
N HIS A 132 -12.51 -6.46 -1.56
CA HIS A 132 -11.88 -7.29 -0.55
C HIS A 132 -11.03 -6.45 0.40
N GLY A 133 -11.33 -6.54 1.70
CA GLY A 133 -10.46 -6.06 2.77
C GLY A 133 -9.22 -6.93 2.91
N GLN A 134 -8.20 -6.41 3.62
CA GLN A 134 -6.87 -7.02 3.73
C GLN A 134 -6.91 -8.45 4.30
N ALA A 135 -6.98 -9.46 3.44
CA ALA A 135 -6.96 -10.87 3.82
C ALA A 135 -5.62 -11.30 4.45
N SER A 136 -4.59 -10.45 4.31
CA SER A 136 -3.19 -10.78 4.52
C SER A 136 -2.74 -10.77 5.99
N LEU A 137 -3.51 -10.16 6.89
CA LEU A 137 -3.12 -9.96 8.28
C LEU A 137 -3.46 -11.16 9.19
N MET A 138 -4.57 -11.86 8.92
CA MET A 138 -4.93 -13.08 9.64
C MET A 138 -3.90 -14.20 9.43
N GLY A 139 -3.32 -14.31 8.22
CA GLY A 139 -2.28 -15.29 7.90
C GLY A 139 -0.96 -15.05 8.64
N TYR A 140 -0.58 -13.78 8.83
CA TYR A 140 0.62 -13.40 9.60
C TYR A 140 0.52 -13.85 11.06
N PHE A 141 -0.60 -13.56 11.73
CA PHE A 141 -0.80 -13.95 13.13
C PHE A 141 -0.90 -15.47 13.31
N ALA A 142 -1.51 -16.18 12.37
CA ALA A 142 -1.57 -17.64 12.40
C ALA A 142 -0.17 -18.27 12.33
N ALA A 143 0.71 -17.78 11.46
CA ALA A 143 2.06 -18.32 11.36
C ALA A 143 2.99 -17.89 12.50
N ALA A 144 2.87 -16.65 12.97
CA ALA A 144 3.60 -16.18 14.16
C ALA A 144 3.20 -16.96 15.44
N ALA A 145 1.96 -17.47 15.51
CA ALA A 145 1.52 -18.36 16.57
C ALA A 145 2.10 -19.78 16.44
N MET A 146 2.23 -20.31 15.21
CA MET A 146 2.85 -21.62 14.96
C MET A 146 4.35 -21.64 15.29
N ASN A 147 5.06 -20.53 15.11
CA ASN A 147 6.48 -20.42 15.44
C ASN A 147 6.78 -20.31 16.96
N ASN A 148 5.76 -20.24 17.81
CA ASN A 148 5.90 -20.09 19.27
C ASN A 148 5.52 -21.34 20.09
N ASN A 149 5.39 -22.52 19.46
CA ASN A 149 5.03 -23.75 20.18
C ASN A 149 6.25 -24.68 20.35
N PRO A 150 6.89 -24.75 21.54
CA PRO A 150 7.89 -25.77 21.82
C PRO A 150 7.16 -27.07 22.17
N ALA A 151 6.76 -27.84 21.16
CA ALA A 151 6.34 -29.22 21.36
C ALA A 151 7.57 -30.04 21.79
N LYS A 152 7.74 -30.18 23.12
CA LYS A 152 8.65 -31.13 23.75
C LYS A 152 8.17 -32.55 23.45
N GLU A 153 8.71 -33.16 22.40
CA GLU A 153 8.80 -34.62 22.34
C GLU A 153 9.86 -35.07 23.35
N THR A 154 9.44 -35.89 24.31
CA THR A 154 10.36 -36.66 25.17
C THR A 154 10.14 -38.13 24.81
N PRO A 155 11.19 -38.91 24.50
CA PRO A 155 11.02 -40.30 24.06
C PRO A 155 10.71 -41.22 25.26
N PRO A 156 10.04 -42.36 25.06
CA PRO A 156 9.86 -43.35 26.12
C PRO A 156 11.20 -44.06 26.42
N GLY A 157 11.44 -44.29 27.70
CA GLY A 157 12.54 -45.12 28.22
C GLY A 157 12.22 -46.61 28.20
#